data_AF-A0A8S8XWK0-F1
#
_entry.id   AF-A0A8S8XWK0-F1
#
_cell.length_a   1.000
_cell.length_b   1.000
_cell.length_c   1.000
_cell.angle_alpha   90.00
_cell.angle_beta   90.00
_cell.angle_gamma   90.00
#
_symmetry.space_group_name_H-M   'P 1'
#
loop_
_entity.id
_entity.type
_entity.pdbx_description
1 polymer ?
#
loop_
_entity_poly.entity_id
_entity_poly.type
_entity_poly.pdbx_seq_one_letter_code
_entity_poly.pdbx_strand_id
1 'polypeptide(L)'
;MASDRKNLGLMDIFVNPMKVTLKQFFKSTFGKPTTVMYPLEKRDPPPTYRGMNAVIWDLCIGCGICGEVCPNKCLKMKPVDLSDEEKDKSWYGSHVAKKKSVAERPAINFGHCMFCGFCEDYCPTGAMTMTDFYELADTTREALIYPARSMKVDLEESPTLPLTNFMMESPVLNSETCIGCSKCVDNCPTNCIIMDEGAVNKELKSGKVRNIENPYFDYTICIGCSTCVKVCPASCLHMEPISNSSSSGLTIPSTESEA
;
A
#
# COMPACT_ATOMS: atom_id res chain seq x y z
N MET A 1 36.20 9.81 20.71
CA MET A 1 35.47 10.69 21.64
C MET A 1 35.56 10.09 23.03
N ALA A 2 36.64 10.41 23.76
CA ALA A 2 36.82 10.01 25.14
C ALA A 2 35.98 10.96 26.02
N SER A 3 34.79 10.50 26.43
CA SER A 3 33.95 11.26 27.35
C SER A 3 34.60 11.28 28.74
N ASP A 4 34.80 12.48 29.27
CA ASP A 4 35.23 12.75 30.65
C ASP A 4 34.50 11.84 31.63
N ARG A 5 35.22 10.85 32.20
CA ARG A 5 34.76 10.20 33.42
C ARG A 5 34.98 11.19 34.56
N LYS A 6 34.01 12.09 34.76
CA LYS A 6 33.91 12.89 35.98
C LYS A 6 33.95 11.91 37.15
N ASN A 7 34.88 12.10 38.09
CA ASN A 7 34.92 11.37 39.34
C ASN A 7 33.57 11.58 40.03
N LEU A 8 32.66 10.60 39.94
CA LEU A 8 31.35 10.70 40.59
C LEU A 8 31.59 10.80 42.10
N GLY A 9 31.32 11.97 42.66
CA GLY A 9 31.42 12.17 44.10
C GLY A 9 30.31 11.39 44.81
N LEU A 10 30.49 11.17 46.12
CA LEU A 10 29.46 10.56 46.97
C LEU A 10 28.09 11.27 46.85
N MET A 11 28.10 12.58 46.61
CA MET A 11 26.92 13.40 46.38
C MET A 11 26.19 13.07 45.06
N ASP A 12 26.92 12.74 44.00
CA ASP A 12 26.32 12.34 42.72
C ASP A 12 25.74 10.93 42.78
N ILE A 13 26.35 10.05 43.60
CA ILE A 13 25.94 8.66 43.76
C ILE A 13 24.73 8.52 44.70
N PHE A 14 24.63 9.32 45.77
CA PHE A 14 23.58 9.16 46.78
C PHE A 14 22.57 10.30 46.82
N VAL A 15 23.00 11.57 46.76
CA VAL A 15 22.10 12.72 46.99
C VAL A 15 21.27 13.05 45.75
N ASN A 16 21.89 13.06 44.57
CA ASN A 16 21.18 13.33 43.32
C ASN A 16 20.06 12.31 43.00
N PRO A 17 20.28 10.98 43.09
CA PRO A 17 19.20 10.02 42.88
C PRO A 17 18.11 10.13 43.96
N MET A 18 18.49 10.38 45.22
CA MET A 18 17.54 10.51 46.32
C MET A 18 16.66 11.77 46.19
N LYS A 19 17.18 12.85 45.60
CA LYS A 19 16.38 14.04 45.24
C LYS A 19 15.38 13.75 44.13
N VAL A 20 15.77 12.99 43.10
CA VAL A 20 14.88 12.60 41.99
C VAL A 20 13.77 11.67 42.50
N THR A 21 14.11 10.68 43.32
CA THR A 21 13.12 9.76 43.91
C THR A 21 12.15 10.50 44.83
N LEU A 22 12.63 11.41 45.68
CA LEU A 22 11.76 12.20 46.55
C LEU A 22 10.82 13.11 45.74
N LYS A 23 11.32 13.77 44.69
CA LYS A 23 10.49 14.57 43.77
C LYS A 23 9.43 13.71 43.08
N GLN A 24 9.79 12.51 42.63
CA GLN A 24 8.85 11.60 41.97
C GLN A 24 7.83 11.03 42.96
N PHE A 25 8.22 10.76 44.20
CA PHE A 25 7.33 10.34 45.29
C PHE A 25 6.24 11.39 45.51
N PHE A 26 6.61 12.64 45.77
CA PHE A 26 5.63 13.72 45.95
C PHE A 26 4.74 13.93 44.72
N LYS A 27 5.30 13.83 43.51
CA LYS A 27 4.53 13.92 42.26
C LYS A 27 3.54 12.76 42.11
N SER A 28 3.91 11.56 42.54
CA SER A 28 3.07 10.36 42.42
C SER A 28 2.03 10.24 43.52
N THR A 29 2.30 10.75 44.73
CA THR A 29 1.37 10.71 45.87
C THR A 29 0.29 11.79 45.76
N PHE A 30 0.65 12.99 45.27
CA PHE A 30 -0.28 14.13 45.21
C PHE A 30 -0.69 14.54 43.80
N GLY A 31 -0.04 14.02 42.76
CA GLY A 31 -0.41 14.27 41.37
C GLY A 31 -1.48 13.30 40.86
N LYS A 32 -2.01 13.59 39.67
CA LYS A 32 -2.86 12.63 38.95
C LYS A 32 -2.04 11.38 38.59
N PRO A 33 -2.60 10.16 38.73
CA PRO A 33 -1.91 8.95 38.33
C PRO A 33 -1.61 8.98 36.83
N THR A 34 -0.42 8.53 36.44
CA THR A 34 -0.05 8.39 35.02
C THR A 34 -0.77 7.21 34.36
N THR A 35 -1.21 6.23 35.15
CA THR A 35 -1.92 5.03 34.69
C THR A 35 -3.39 5.33 34.43
N VAL A 36 -3.91 4.81 33.31
CA VAL A 36 -5.35 4.73 33.05
C VAL A 36 -5.91 3.45 33.68
N MET A 37 -7.19 3.45 34.05
CA MET A 37 -7.85 2.29 34.63
C MET A 37 -8.25 1.29 33.53
N TYR A 38 -7.29 0.55 32.98
CA TYR A 38 -7.58 -0.54 32.04
C TYR A 38 -8.25 -1.71 32.77
N PRO A 39 -9.36 -2.30 32.28
CA PRO A 39 -9.98 -2.13 30.96
C PRO A 39 -11.15 -1.13 30.88
N LEU A 40 -11.46 -0.39 31.95
CA LEU A 40 -12.58 0.57 32.00
C LEU A 40 -12.33 1.80 31.12
N GLU A 41 -11.09 2.26 31.07
CA GLU A 41 -10.66 3.41 30.28
C GLU A 41 -9.53 2.97 29.33
N LYS A 42 -9.76 3.10 28.02
CA LYS A 42 -8.75 2.84 26.99
C LYS A 42 -7.91 4.08 26.76
N ARG A 43 -6.62 3.87 26.46
CA ARG A 43 -5.71 4.96 26.13
C ARG A 43 -5.80 5.22 24.63
N ASP A 44 -5.97 6.48 24.25
CA ASP A 44 -5.88 6.87 22.85
C ASP A 44 -4.44 6.73 22.34
N PRO A 45 -4.19 5.85 21.36
CA PRO A 45 -2.87 5.72 20.77
C PRO A 45 -2.54 6.96 19.91
N PRO A 46 -1.26 7.29 19.71
CA PRO A 46 -0.88 8.37 18.82
C PRO A 46 -1.27 8.05 17.36
N PRO A 47 -1.43 9.06 16.48
CA PRO A 47 -1.81 8.85 15.08
C PRO A 47 -0.86 7.95 14.27
N THR A 48 0.41 7.86 14.69
CA THR A 48 1.43 7.02 14.04
C THR A 48 1.61 5.67 14.72
N TYR A 49 0.63 5.24 15.52
CA TYR A 49 0.68 3.95 16.19
C TYR A 49 0.62 2.82 15.18
N ARG A 50 1.37 1.76 15.45
CA ARG A 50 1.46 0.57 14.59
C ARG A 50 0.81 -0.60 15.32
N GLY A 51 -0.50 -0.73 15.13
CA GLY A 51 -1.33 -1.79 15.72
C GLY A 51 -1.58 -2.93 14.75
N MET A 52 -2.80 -3.45 14.78
CA MET A 52 -3.22 -4.56 13.93
C MET A 52 -3.11 -4.21 12.45
N ASN A 53 -2.59 -5.14 11.66
CA ASN A 53 -2.60 -5.00 10.21
C ASN A 53 -4.04 -5.08 9.68
N ALA A 54 -4.40 -4.13 8.81
CA ALA A 54 -5.62 -4.13 8.04
C ALA A 54 -5.29 -4.18 6.54
N VAL A 55 -6.14 -4.86 5.78
CA VAL A 55 -6.01 -5.02 4.34
C VAL A 55 -7.30 -4.59 3.69
N ILE A 56 -7.20 -3.53 2.90
CA ILE A 56 -8.27 -3.06 2.04
C ILE A 56 -8.33 -3.99 0.84
N TRP A 57 -9.33 -4.86 0.80
CA TRP A 57 -9.41 -5.89 -0.23
C TRP A 57 -9.65 -5.32 -1.62
N ASP A 58 -10.31 -4.17 -1.71
CA ASP A 58 -10.60 -3.50 -2.97
C ASP A 58 -9.32 -3.03 -3.66
N LEU A 59 -8.32 -2.57 -2.90
CA LEU A 59 -7.03 -2.11 -3.41
C LEU A 59 -6.00 -3.24 -3.57
N CYS A 60 -6.24 -4.40 -2.97
CA CYS A 60 -5.25 -5.48 -2.92
C CYS A 60 -5.20 -6.29 -4.23
N ILE A 61 -4.09 -6.21 -4.95
CA ILE A 61 -3.87 -6.97 -6.19
C ILE A 61 -3.28 -8.37 -6.00
N GLY A 62 -2.94 -8.76 -4.75
CA GLY A 62 -2.39 -10.09 -4.45
C GLY A 62 -0.95 -10.30 -4.95
N CYS A 63 -0.13 -9.25 -5.02
CA CYS A 63 1.24 -9.32 -5.57
C CYS A 63 2.25 -10.08 -4.67
N GLY A 64 1.96 -10.28 -3.39
CA GLY A 64 2.85 -10.99 -2.46
C GLY A 64 4.06 -10.21 -1.91
N ILE A 65 4.28 -8.97 -2.34
CA ILE A 65 5.42 -8.13 -1.89
C ILE A 65 5.46 -7.99 -0.36
N CYS A 66 4.31 -7.85 0.29
CA CYS A 66 4.20 -7.76 1.74
C CYS A 66 4.73 -9.00 2.49
N GLY A 67 4.56 -10.20 1.91
CA GLY A 67 5.13 -11.44 2.45
C GLY A 67 6.63 -11.52 2.24
N GLU A 68 7.12 -10.99 1.11
CA GLU A 68 8.54 -11.04 0.79
C GLU A 68 9.38 -10.05 1.59
N VAL A 69 8.90 -8.82 1.75
CA VAL A 69 9.58 -7.76 2.52
C VAL A 69 9.56 -8.02 4.03
N CYS A 70 8.69 -8.91 4.52
CA CYS A 70 8.55 -9.19 5.94
C CYS A 70 9.84 -9.83 6.50
N PRO A 71 10.56 -9.18 7.44
CA PRO A 71 11.83 -9.69 7.97
C PRO A 71 11.63 -10.99 8.76
N ASN A 72 10.51 -11.10 9.48
CA ASN A 72 10.17 -12.29 10.27
C ASN A 72 9.38 -13.35 9.47
N LYS A 73 9.09 -13.09 8.18
CA LYS A 73 8.25 -13.95 7.31
C LYS A 73 6.93 -14.40 7.98
N CYS A 74 6.31 -13.50 8.76
CA CYS A 74 5.06 -13.78 9.46
C CYS A 74 3.83 -13.68 8.56
N LEU A 75 3.95 -13.04 7.39
CA LEU A 75 2.93 -12.92 6.36
C LEU A 75 3.05 -14.05 5.34
N LYS A 76 1.96 -14.74 5.06
CA LYS A 76 1.87 -15.79 4.03
C LYS A 76 0.67 -15.53 3.14
N MET A 77 0.89 -15.53 1.82
CA MET A 77 -0.20 -15.45 0.85
C MET A 77 -1.02 -16.74 0.90
N LYS A 78 -2.33 -16.59 1.04
CA LYS A 78 -3.30 -17.69 1.06
C LYS A 78 -4.36 -17.46 0.00
N PRO A 79 -4.75 -18.49 -0.75
CA PRO A 79 -5.89 -18.40 -1.65
C PRO A 79 -7.17 -18.17 -0.84
N VAL A 80 -8.03 -17.28 -1.33
CA VAL A 80 -9.33 -16.96 -0.75
C VAL A 80 -10.36 -16.93 -1.87
N ASP A 81 -11.51 -17.55 -1.60
CA ASP A 81 -12.68 -17.49 -2.47
C ASP A 81 -13.39 -16.14 -2.25
N LEU A 82 -13.57 -15.40 -3.34
CA LEU A 82 -14.27 -14.11 -3.36
C LEU A 82 -15.76 -14.33 -3.67
N SER A 83 -16.64 -13.64 -2.94
CA SER A 83 -18.06 -13.56 -3.30
C SER A 83 -18.24 -12.76 -4.61
N ASP A 84 -19.41 -12.88 -5.25
CA ASP A 84 -19.66 -12.16 -6.50
C ASP A 84 -19.68 -10.63 -6.29
N GLU A 85 -20.18 -10.15 -5.15
CA GLU A 85 -20.09 -8.74 -4.77
C GLU A 85 -18.66 -8.27 -4.54
N GLU A 86 -17.81 -9.09 -3.92
CA GLU A 86 -16.38 -8.80 -3.68
C GLU A 86 -15.59 -8.76 -5.00
N LYS A 87 -16.02 -9.50 -6.03
CA LYS A 87 -15.42 -9.43 -7.37
C LYS A 87 -15.75 -8.11 -8.06
N ASP A 88 -17.00 -7.65 -7.93
CA ASP A 88 -17.50 -6.43 -8.57
C ASP A 88 -16.97 -5.15 -7.91
N LYS A 89 -16.84 -5.15 -6.58
CA LYS A 89 -16.34 -4.00 -5.79
C LYS A 89 -14.83 -3.82 -5.85
N SER A 90 -14.08 -4.82 -6.30
CA SER A 90 -12.61 -4.72 -6.33
C SER A 90 -12.18 -3.50 -7.15
N TRP A 91 -11.75 -2.46 -6.41
CA TRP A 91 -11.34 -1.19 -6.98
C TRP A 91 -10.32 -1.50 -8.07
N TYR A 92 -10.58 -0.88 -9.21
CA TYR A 92 -9.70 -0.92 -10.36
C TYR A 92 -9.57 -2.22 -11.13
N GLY A 93 -10.50 -3.15 -10.91
CA GLY A 93 -10.27 -4.50 -11.38
C GLY A 93 -8.97 -4.99 -10.77
N SER A 94 -9.03 -5.57 -9.58
CA SER A 94 -8.10 -6.67 -9.37
C SER A 94 -8.38 -7.65 -10.52
N HIS A 95 -7.60 -7.58 -11.61
CA HIS A 95 -7.81 -8.40 -12.79
C HIS A 95 -7.51 -9.88 -12.47
N VAL A 96 -7.07 -10.14 -11.23
CA VAL A 96 -7.17 -11.41 -10.52
C VAL A 96 -8.63 -11.81 -10.27
N ALA A 97 -9.51 -10.98 -9.71
CA ALA A 97 -10.91 -11.35 -9.43
C ALA A 97 -11.77 -11.61 -10.68
N LYS A 98 -11.53 -10.90 -11.80
CA LYS A 98 -12.27 -11.14 -13.06
C LYS A 98 -11.75 -12.35 -13.86
N LYS A 99 -10.48 -12.75 -13.73
CA LYS A 99 -9.84 -13.80 -14.55
C LYS A 99 -9.46 -15.07 -13.76
N LYS A 100 -9.33 -14.98 -12.44
CA LYS A 100 -9.10 -16.10 -11.50
C LYS A 100 -10.20 -16.09 -10.44
N SER A 101 -10.92 -17.20 -10.31
CA SER A 101 -11.93 -17.38 -9.25
C SER A 101 -11.36 -17.33 -7.83
N VAL A 102 -10.03 -17.43 -7.70
CA VAL A 102 -9.31 -17.50 -6.43
C VAL A 102 -8.27 -16.38 -6.38
N ALA A 103 -8.45 -15.44 -5.45
CA ALA A 103 -7.49 -14.36 -5.21
C ALA A 103 -6.57 -14.73 -4.04
N GLU A 104 -5.29 -14.41 -4.15
CA GLU A 104 -4.37 -14.57 -3.03
C GLU A 104 -4.42 -13.33 -2.13
N ARG A 105 -4.58 -13.57 -0.82
CA ARG A 105 -4.63 -12.54 0.21
C ARG A 105 -3.65 -12.89 1.34
N PRO A 106 -2.99 -11.89 1.95
CA PRO A 106 -2.04 -12.14 3.03
C PRO A 106 -2.78 -12.61 4.30
N ALA A 107 -2.30 -13.69 4.90
CA ALA A 107 -2.63 -14.12 6.25
C ALA A 107 -1.40 -13.86 7.15
N ILE A 108 -1.60 -13.41 8.38
CA ILE A 108 -0.51 -12.98 9.26
C ILE A 108 -0.46 -13.82 10.54
N ASN A 109 0.75 -14.10 11.02
CA ASN A 109 0.97 -14.62 12.37
C ASN A 109 1.38 -13.46 13.30
N PHE A 110 0.45 -12.97 14.12
CA PHE A 110 0.72 -11.89 15.08
C PHE A 110 1.64 -12.33 16.22
N GLY A 111 1.76 -13.63 16.50
CA GLY A 111 2.75 -14.16 17.44
C GLY A 111 4.20 -14.03 16.97
N HIS A 112 4.44 -13.72 15.69
CA HIS A 112 5.76 -13.47 15.09
C HIS A 112 5.92 -12.04 14.54
N CYS A 113 4.82 -11.30 14.41
CA CYS A 113 4.85 -9.92 13.93
C CYS A 113 5.51 -9.02 14.99
N MET A 114 6.41 -8.14 14.53
CA MET A 114 7.07 -7.13 15.38
C MET A 114 6.60 -5.70 15.07
N PHE A 115 5.49 -5.56 14.33
CA PHE A 115 4.84 -4.28 14.04
C PHE A 115 5.78 -3.23 13.40
N CYS A 116 6.68 -3.68 12.52
CA CYS A 116 7.70 -2.83 11.90
C CYS A 116 7.18 -1.90 10.78
N GLY A 117 5.98 -2.11 10.25
CA GLY A 117 5.36 -1.27 9.20
C GLY A 117 5.83 -1.52 7.76
N PHE A 118 6.83 -2.36 7.50
CA PHE A 118 7.33 -2.54 6.12
C PHE A 118 6.29 -3.09 5.12
N CYS A 119 5.31 -3.86 5.59
CA CYS A 119 4.25 -4.33 4.72
C CYS A 119 3.33 -3.21 4.22
N GLU A 120 3.20 -2.12 4.97
CA GLU A 120 2.46 -0.91 4.58
C GLU A 120 3.33 -0.05 3.65
N ASP A 121 4.57 0.25 4.06
CA ASP A 121 5.48 1.12 3.29
C ASP A 121 5.76 0.60 1.86
N TYR A 122 5.86 -0.71 1.68
CA TYR A 122 6.17 -1.34 0.39
C TYR A 122 4.92 -1.76 -0.40
N CYS A 123 3.71 -1.46 0.08
CA CYS A 123 2.50 -1.81 -0.64
C CYS A 123 2.32 -0.87 -1.85
N PRO A 124 2.40 -1.36 -3.09
CA PRO A 124 2.35 -0.48 -4.26
C PRO A 124 0.98 0.19 -4.47
N THR A 125 -0.08 -0.42 -3.93
CA THR A 125 -1.45 0.10 -4.03
C THR A 125 -1.95 0.75 -2.75
N GLY A 126 -1.14 0.78 -1.68
CA GLY A 126 -1.57 1.26 -0.36
C GLY A 126 -2.66 0.39 0.30
N ALA A 127 -2.89 -0.83 -0.18
CA ALA A 127 -3.92 -1.72 0.33
C ALA A 127 -3.65 -2.24 1.75
N MET A 128 -2.38 -2.35 2.14
CA MET A 128 -1.97 -2.79 3.48
C MET A 128 -1.73 -1.56 4.35
N THR A 129 -2.37 -1.51 5.51
CA THR A 129 -2.21 -0.42 6.47
C THR A 129 -2.13 -0.95 7.90
N MET A 130 -1.57 -0.16 8.80
CA MET A 130 -1.51 -0.45 10.23
C MET A 130 -2.60 0.34 10.95
N THR A 131 -3.46 -0.32 11.71
CA THR A 131 -4.50 0.34 12.50
C THR A 131 -3.97 0.79 13.86
N ASP A 132 -4.82 1.48 14.61
CA ASP A 132 -4.61 1.86 15.99
C ASP A 132 -4.98 0.75 16.99
N PHE A 133 -5.55 -0.37 16.51
CA PHE A 133 -6.00 -1.47 17.35
C PHE A 133 -4.82 -2.25 17.94
N TYR A 134 -4.72 -2.30 19.28
CA TYR A 134 -3.60 -2.92 20.00
C TYR A 134 -3.96 -4.17 20.82
N GLU A 135 -5.25 -4.53 20.91
CA GLU A 135 -5.74 -5.61 21.77
C GLU A 135 -5.70 -6.97 21.04
N LEU A 136 -4.50 -7.46 20.76
CA LEU A 136 -4.26 -8.71 20.00
C LEU A 136 -3.91 -9.93 20.86
N ALA A 137 -4.02 -9.80 22.18
CA ALA A 137 -3.64 -10.86 23.11
C ALA A 137 -4.63 -12.03 23.02
N ASP A 138 -4.09 -13.24 22.87
CA ASP A 138 -4.86 -14.47 22.90
C ASP A 138 -4.18 -15.50 23.82
N THR A 139 -4.94 -16.52 24.20
CA THR A 139 -4.53 -17.58 25.13
C THR A 139 -3.78 -18.72 24.46
N THR A 140 -3.96 -18.90 23.15
CA THR A 140 -3.34 -19.97 22.37
C THR A 140 -2.51 -19.42 21.22
N ARG A 141 -1.50 -20.18 20.79
CA ARG A 141 -0.61 -19.76 19.70
C ARG A 141 -1.31 -19.78 18.34
N GLU A 142 -2.22 -20.74 18.17
CA GLU A 142 -2.97 -20.96 16.94
C GLU A 142 -3.95 -19.80 16.69
N ALA A 143 -4.53 -19.25 17.75
CA ALA A 143 -5.45 -18.11 17.65
C ALA A 143 -4.74 -16.80 17.25
N LEU A 144 -3.42 -16.70 17.43
CA LEU A 144 -2.61 -15.58 16.92
C LEU A 144 -2.34 -15.66 15.41
N ILE A 145 -2.78 -16.72 14.74
CA ILE A 145 -2.70 -16.86 13.28
C ILE A 145 -4.00 -16.35 12.68
N TYR A 146 -3.95 -15.14 12.14
CA TYR A 146 -5.11 -14.46 11.61
C TYR A 146 -5.27 -14.80 10.13
N PRO A 147 -6.41 -15.41 9.74
CA PRO A 147 -6.70 -15.68 8.34
C PRO A 147 -6.86 -14.37 7.57
N ALA A 148 -6.67 -14.40 6.25
CA ALA A 148 -6.75 -13.18 5.43
C ALA A 148 -8.07 -12.40 5.57
N ARG A 149 -9.19 -13.08 5.85
CA ARG A 149 -10.50 -12.47 6.02
C ARG A 149 -10.65 -11.69 7.33
N SER A 150 -9.89 -12.01 8.38
CA SER A 150 -9.99 -11.27 9.66
C SER A 150 -9.30 -9.92 9.63
N MET A 151 -8.43 -9.67 8.64
CA MET A 151 -7.81 -8.36 8.40
C MET A 151 -8.55 -7.56 7.33
N LYS A 152 -9.66 -8.07 6.79
CA LYS A 152 -10.40 -7.40 5.72
C LYS A 152 -11.00 -6.10 6.24
N VAL A 153 -10.75 -5.02 5.52
CA VAL A 153 -11.46 -3.76 5.64
C VAL A 153 -12.12 -3.45 4.31
N ASP A 154 -13.41 -3.13 4.36
CA ASP A 154 -14.19 -2.67 3.21
C ASP A 154 -14.23 -1.14 3.25
N LEU A 155 -14.01 -0.50 2.10
CA LEU A 155 -14.15 0.95 1.96
C LEU A 155 -15.59 1.30 1.57
N GLU A 156 -16.19 2.27 2.25
CA GLU A 156 -17.52 2.79 1.87
C GLU A 156 -17.44 3.64 0.59
N GLU A 157 -16.36 4.43 0.45
CA GLU A 157 -16.00 5.15 -0.77
C GLU A 157 -14.59 4.79 -1.19
N SER A 158 -14.41 4.54 -2.49
CA SER A 158 -13.10 4.25 -3.05
C SER A 158 -12.28 5.55 -3.12
N PRO A 159 -11.07 5.59 -2.54
CA PRO A 159 -10.27 6.79 -2.59
C PRO A 159 -9.83 7.04 -4.02
N THR A 160 -10.03 8.28 -4.50
CA THR A 160 -9.42 8.79 -5.73
C THR A 160 -7.94 9.05 -5.47
N LEU A 161 -7.17 7.99 -5.20
CA LEU A 161 -5.73 8.12 -5.02
C LEU A 161 -5.13 8.59 -6.35
N PRO A 162 -4.36 9.69 -6.38
CA PRO A 162 -3.42 9.88 -7.45
C PRO A 162 -2.41 8.76 -7.27
N LEU A 163 -2.51 7.75 -8.11
CA LEU A 163 -1.47 6.76 -8.30
C LEU A 163 -0.25 7.53 -8.80
N THR A 164 0.53 8.03 -7.85
CA THR A 164 1.89 8.44 -8.12
C THR A 164 2.60 7.15 -8.43
N ASN A 165 2.71 6.92 -9.73
CA ASN A 165 3.58 5.94 -10.32
C ASN A 165 4.90 5.96 -9.52
N PHE A 166 5.17 4.91 -8.73
CA PHE A 166 6.25 4.93 -7.72
C PHE A 166 7.62 5.18 -8.37
N MET A 167 7.74 4.83 -9.66
CA MET A 167 8.92 5.06 -10.49
C MET A 167 8.93 6.41 -11.21
N MET A 168 7.86 7.20 -11.11
CA MET A 168 7.66 8.47 -11.83
C MET A 168 7.88 8.34 -13.35
N GLU A 169 7.60 7.18 -13.95
CA GLU A 169 7.79 6.94 -15.39
C GLU A 169 6.53 6.36 -16.03
N SER A 170 6.04 6.96 -17.11
CA SER A 170 4.86 6.51 -17.86
C SER A 170 5.23 5.95 -19.24
N PRO A 171 4.54 4.91 -19.73
CA PRO A 171 4.74 4.41 -21.09
C PRO A 171 4.16 5.39 -22.12
N VAL A 172 4.96 5.75 -23.13
CA VAL A 172 4.57 6.59 -24.26
C VAL A 172 4.53 5.75 -25.52
N LEU A 173 3.47 5.91 -26.32
CA LEU A 173 3.24 5.18 -27.56
C LEU A 173 3.72 5.97 -28.77
N ASN A 174 4.53 5.34 -29.60
CA ASN A 174 4.73 5.76 -30.98
C ASN A 174 3.64 5.14 -31.87
N SER A 175 2.65 5.95 -32.23
CA SER A 175 1.48 5.52 -33.00
C SER A 175 1.82 5.09 -34.43
N GLU A 176 2.93 5.51 -35.02
CA GLU A 176 3.34 5.16 -36.39
C GLU A 176 3.90 3.74 -36.49
N THR A 177 4.59 3.28 -35.44
CA THR A 177 5.23 1.95 -35.42
C THR A 177 4.33 0.86 -34.83
N CYS A 178 3.27 1.21 -34.12
CA CYS A 178 2.31 0.27 -33.53
C CYS A 178 1.64 -0.66 -34.57
N ILE A 179 1.64 -1.97 -34.34
CA ILE A 179 1.00 -2.94 -35.26
C ILE A 179 -0.36 -3.45 -34.77
N GLY A 180 -0.90 -2.93 -33.65
CA GLY A 180 -2.21 -3.32 -33.12
C GLY A 180 -2.32 -4.80 -32.68
N CYS A 181 -1.21 -5.39 -32.21
CA CYS A 181 -1.17 -6.82 -31.85
C CYS A 181 -1.70 -7.17 -30.44
N SER A 182 -2.13 -6.17 -29.66
CA SER A 182 -2.73 -6.29 -28.31
C SER A 182 -1.89 -6.99 -27.21
N LYS A 183 -0.66 -7.42 -27.51
CA LYS A 183 0.22 -8.07 -26.52
C LYS A 183 0.51 -7.24 -25.26
N CYS A 184 0.51 -5.91 -25.38
CA CYS A 184 0.69 -5.02 -24.24
C CYS A 184 -0.49 -5.13 -23.26
N VAL A 185 -1.72 -5.23 -23.76
CA VAL A 185 -2.93 -5.45 -22.95
C VAL A 185 -2.85 -6.81 -22.25
N ASP A 186 -2.55 -7.87 -23.00
CA ASP A 186 -2.52 -9.24 -22.46
C ASP A 186 -1.53 -9.43 -21.31
N ASN A 187 -0.44 -8.68 -21.32
CA ASN A 187 0.65 -8.81 -20.34
C ASN A 187 0.67 -7.67 -19.32
N CYS A 188 -0.29 -6.76 -19.34
CA CYS A 188 -0.36 -5.69 -18.36
C CYS A 188 -0.85 -6.27 -17.01
N PRO A 189 -0.04 -6.21 -15.92
CA PRO A 189 -0.42 -6.79 -14.64
C PRO A 189 -1.58 -6.04 -13.96
N THR A 190 -1.72 -4.75 -14.27
CA THR A 190 -2.82 -3.90 -13.77
C THR A 190 -3.92 -3.70 -14.82
N ASN A 191 -3.73 -4.24 -16.03
CA ASN A 191 -4.64 -4.04 -17.17
C ASN A 191 -5.00 -2.56 -17.45
N CYS A 192 -4.05 -1.66 -17.23
CA CYS A 192 -4.19 -0.22 -17.49
C CYS A 192 -4.34 0.18 -18.96
N ILE A 193 -4.46 -0.79 -19.87
CA ILE A 193 -4.33 -0.60 -21.31
C ILE A 193 -5.60 -1.09 -21.98
N ILE A 194 -6.21 -0.23 -22.78
CA ILE A 194 -7.41 -0.54 -23.58
C ILE A 194 -7.02 -0.37 -25.05
N MET A 195 -7.40 -1.31 -25.91
CA MET A 195 -7.28 -1.10 -27.35
C MET A 195 -8.49 -0.31 -27.82
N ASP A 196 -8.25 0.81 -28.50
CA ASP A 196 -9.29 1.66 -29.07
C ASP A 196 -8.91 2.07 -30.50
N GLU A 197 -9.84 2.71 -31.21
CA GLU A 197 -9.64 3.15 -32.59
C GLU A 197 -8.36 4.00 -32.72
N GLY A 198 -7.47 3.57 -33.61
CA GLY A 198 -6.20 4.25 -33.81
C GLY A 198 -6.39 5.62 -34.45
N ALA A 199 -5.58 6.59 -34.01
CA ALA A 199 -5.55 7.92 -34.58
C ALA A 199 -5.08 7.97 -36.06
N VAL A 200 -4.45 6.89 -36.56
CA VAL A 200 -3.82 6.88 -37.89
C VAL A 200 -4.19 5.62 -38.66
N ASN A 201 -4.78 5.81 -39.84
CA ASN A 201 -4.98 4.76 -40.82
C ASN A 201 -3.63 4.37 -41.43
N LYS A 202 -3.29 3.08 -41.41
CA LYS A 202 -2.01 2.59 -41.93
C LYS A 202 -2.20 1.82 -43.22
N GLU A 203 -1.30 2.09 -44.16
CA GLU A 203 -1.17 1.32 -45.39
C GLU A 203 -0.38 0.05 -45.11
N LEU A 204 -1.04 -1.11 -45.25
CA LEU A 204 -0.35 -2.39 -45.21
C LEU A 204 0.47 -2.58 -46.50
N LYS A 205 1.49 -3.44 -46.44
CA LYS A 205 2.27 -3.87 -47.62
C LYS A 205 1.40 -4.44 -48.77
N SER A 206 0.14 -4.79 -48.48
CA SER A 206 -0.86 -5.24 -49.46
C SER A 206 -1.60 -4.11 -50.17
N GLY A 207 -1.26 -2.84 -49.92
CA GLY A 207 -1.93 -1.66 -50.48
C GLY A 207 -3.30 -1.37 -49.88
N LYS A 208 -3.72 -2.12 -48.85
CA LYS A 208 -4.98 -1.87 -48.13
C LYS A 208 -4.72 -0.92 -46.96
N VAL A 209 -5.47 0.17 -46.94
CA VAL A 209 -5.57 1.08 -45.79
C VAL A 209 -6.48 0.45 -44.76
N ARG A 210 -6.02 0.30 -43.52
CA ARG A 210 -6.85 -0.13 -42.39
C ARG A 210 -6.60 0.77 -41.19
N ASN A 211 -7.65 1.01 -40.42
CA ASN A 211 -7.51 1.58 -39.09
C ASN A 211 -6.91 0.50 -38.18
N ILE A 212 -5.74 0.77 -37.61
CA ILE A 212 -5.08 -0.14 -36.66
C ILE A 212 -5.38 0.38 -35.28
N GLU A 213 -6.01 -0.45 -34.44
CA GLU A 213 -6.28 -0.11 -33.05
C GLU A 213 -4.97 0.18 -32.29
N ASN A 214 -4.98 1.23 -31.48
CA ASN A 214 -3.85 1.64 -30.67
C ASN A 214 -4.14 1.41 -29.18
N PRO A 215 -3.10 1.10 -28.38
CA PRO A 215 -3.25 1.03 -26.93
C PRO A 215 -3.42 2.43 -26.34
N TYR A 216 -4.55 2.65 -25.67
CA TYR A 216 -4.79 3.77 -24.78
C TYR A 216 -4.38 3.40 -23.35
N PHE A 217 -3.62 4.27 -22.69
CA PHE A 217 -3.12 4.04 -21.33
C PHE A 217 -3.90 4.91 -20.36
N ASP A 218 -4.55 4.27 -19.40
CA ASP A 218 -5.02 4.98 -18.23
C ASP A 218 -3.85 5.08 -17.23
N TYR A 219 -3.26 6.28 -17.19
CA TYR A 219 -2.10 6.60 -16.35
C TYR A 219 -2.41 6.68 -14.87
N THR A 220 -3.70 6.76 -14.51
CA THR A 220 -4.04 6.47 -13.12
C THR A 220 -3.61 5.03 -12.85
N ILE A 221 -3.85 4.06 -13.76
CA ILE A 221 -3.69 2.62 -13.44
C ILE A 221 -2.27 2.11 -13.56
N CYS A 222 -1.43 2.89 -14.20
CA CYS A 222 -0.08 2.48 -14.49
C CYS A 222 0.80 2.52 -13.22
N ILE A 223 1.25 1.35 -12.78
CA ILE A 223 2.27 1.23 -11.71
C ILE A 223 3.72 1.37 -12.23
N GLY A 224 3.90 1.71 -13.51
CA GLY A 224 5.23 1.93 -14.10
C GLY A 224 6.11 0.69 -14.27
N CYS A 225 5.57 -0.53 -14.17
CA CYS A 225 6.36 -1.77 -14.18
C CYS A 225 7.18 -2.06 -15.46
N SER A 226 7.01 -1.29 -16.55
CA SER A 226 7.66 -1.44 -17.87
C SER A 226 7.37 -2.75 -18.64
N THR A 227 6.43 -3.59 -18.19
CA THR A 227 6.12 -4.87 -18.85
C THR A 227 5.61 -4.69 -20.28
N CYS A 228 4.79 -3.67 -20.54
CA CYS A 228 4.27 -3.36 -21.88
C CYS A 228 5.37 -3.02 -22.88
N VAL A 229 6.42 -2.31 -22.44
CA VAL A 229 7.61 -2.00 -23.25
C VAL A 229 8.39 -3.27 -23.58
N LYS A 230 8.65 -4.11 -22.58
CA LYS A 230 9.44 -5.35 -22.75
C LYS A 230 8.79 -6.37 -23.67
N VAL A 231 7.46 -6.44 -23.68
CA VAL A 231 6.70 -7.43 -24.47
C VAL A 231 6.43 -6.94 -25.90
N CYS A 232 6.59 -5.64 -26.19
CA CYS A 232 6.24 -5.07 -27.47
C CYS A 232 7.13 -5.60 -28.62
N PRO A 233 6.58 -6.34 -29.60
CA PRO A 233 7.38 -6.89 -30.70
C PRO A 233 7.82 -5.83 -31.70
N ALA A 234 7.08 -4.72 -31.80
CA ALA A 234 7.38 -3.60 -32.69
C ALA A 234 8.28 -2.54 -32.05
N SER A 235 8.64 -2.70 -30.76
CA SER A 235 9.36 -1.69 -29.97
C SER A 235 8.74 -0.28 -30.07
N CYS A 236 7.42 -0.20 -30.17
CA CYS A 236 6.67 1.05 -30.35
C CYS A 236 6.33 1.77 -29.03
N LEU A 237 6.78 1.24 -27.90
CA LEU A 237 6.53 1.77 -26.56
C LEU A 237 7.87 2.05 -25.87
N HIS A 238 7.97 3.18 -25.18
CA HIS A 238 9.13 3.53 -24.34
C HIS A 238 8.67 4.19 -23.05
N MET A 239 9.46 4.07 -21.98
CA MET A 239 9.18 4.73 -20.71
C MET A 239 9.75 6.15 -20.74
N GLU A 240 8.96 7.14 -20.36
CA GLU A 240 9.42 8.51 -20.16
C GLU A 240 9.13 8.97 -18.73
N PRO A 241 10.00 9.79 -18.13
CA PRO A 241 9.74 10.38 -16.82
C PRO A 241 8.51 11.29 -16.91
N ILE A 242 7.61 11.17 -15.94
CA ILE A 242 6.44 12.03 -15.82
C ILE A 242 6.94 13.44 -15.51
N SER A 243 6.77 14.37 -16.44
CA SER A 243 6.95 15.78 -16.13
C SER A 243 5.91 16.16 -15.09
N ASN A 244 6.33 16.37 -13.84
CA ASN A 244 5.47 16.92 -12.79
C ASN A 244 4.93 18.30 -13.25
N SER A 245 3.78 18.32 -13.91
CA SER A 245 3.12 19.59 -14.27
C SER A 245 1.69 19.72 -13.75
N SER A 246 1.10 18.70 -13.10
CA SER A 246 -0.24 18.84 -12.47
C SER A 246 -0.72 17.66 -11.62
N SER A 247 0.16 16.84 -11.04
CA SER A 247 -0.28 15.67 -10.23
C SER A 247 0.48 15.45 -8.93
N SER A 248 1.26 16.44 -8.48
CA SER A 248 2.02 16.39 -7.24
C SER A 248 1.47 17.42 -6.24
N GLY A 249 0.41 17.02 -5.53
CA GLY A 249 -0.14 17.78 -4.40
C GLY A 249 -1.64 17.57 -4.29
N LEU A 250 -2.11 17.26 -3.07
CA LEU A 250 -3.55 17.29 -2.77
C LEU A 250 -4.14 18.62 -3.24
N THR A 251 -5.11 18.57 -4.16
CA THR A 251 -6.12 19.61 -4.24
C THR A 251 -7.40 19.04 -3.65
N ILE A 252 -7.69 19.43 -2.42
CA ILE A 252 -9.05 19.35 -1.89
C ILE A 252 -9.91 20.18 -2.85
N PRO A 253 -11.07 19.71 -3.35
CA PRO A 253 -12.02 20.61 -3.98
C PRO A 253 -12.38 21.63 -2.90
N SER A 254 -11.83 22.84 -2.99
CA SER A 254 -12.31 23.94 -2.17
C SER A 254 -13.78 24.04 -2.47
N THR A 255 -14.61 23.70 -1.47
CA THR A 255 -16.02 24.05 -1.48
C THR A 255 -16.08 25.52 -1.84
N GLU A 256 -16.59 25.79 -3.04
CA GLU A 256 -16.77 27.13 -3.53
C GLU A 256 -17.57 27.88 -2.48
N SER A 257 -16.93 28.91 -1.92
CA SER A 257 -17.58 29.92 -1.13
C SER A 257 -18.51 30.69 -2.05
N GLU A 258 -19.76 30.24 -2.16
CA GLU A 258 -20.87 31.04 -2.69
C GLU A 258 -22.11 30.83 -1.81
N ALA A 259 -22.12 31.54 -0.67
CA ALA A 259 -23.25 32.28 -0.09
C ALA A 259 -22.81 32.96 1.23
#